data_AF-A0A4R3IE42-F1
#
_entry.id   AF-A0A4R3IE42-F1
#
_cell.length_a   1.000
_cell.length_b   1.000
_cell.length_c   1.000
_cell.angle_alpha   90.00
_cell.angle_beta   90.00
_cell.angle_gamma   90.00
#
_symmetry.space_group_name_H-M   'P 1'
#
loop_
_entity.id
_entity.type
_entity.pdbx_description
1 polymer ?
#
loop_
_entity_poly.entity_id
_entity_poly.type
_entity_poly.pdbx_seq_one_letter_code
_entity_poly.pdbx_strand_id
1 'polypeptide(L)' 'MSNAVEQLEKQIKALQKGLFLMSPKDRVRALSSHETDDLIHELQGVADDALKTLDQLKS' A
#
# COMPACT_ATOMS: atom_id res chain seq x y z
N MET A 1 -0.25 -20.46 7.61
CA MET A 1 1.04 -19.83 7.25
C MET A 1 1.11 -19.41 5.77
N SER A 2 0.86 -20.25 4.75
CA SER A 2 1.01 -19.79 3.34
C SER A 2 0.09 -18.61 2.99
N ASN A 3 -1.18 -18.66 3.40
CA ASN A 3 -2.16 -17.65 3.05
C ASN A 3 -1.84 -16.24 3.61
N ALA A 4 -1.22 -16.17 4.79
CA ALA A 4 -0.84 -14.91 5.41
C ALA A 4 0.44 -14.30 4.78
N VAL A 5 1.36 -15.14 4.33
CA VAL A 5 2.55 -14.67 3.58
C VAL A 5 2.14 -14.13 2.20
N GLU A 6 1.22 -14.81 1.50
CA GLU A 6 0.67 -14.33 0.22
C GLU A 6 -0.09 -13.00 0.38
N GLN A 7 -0.87 -12.86 1.47
CA GLN A 7 -1.55 -11.61 1.81
C GLN A 7 -0.55 -10.46 2.02
N LEU A 8 0.52 -10.72 2.78
CA LEU A 8 1.58 -9.74 3.05
C LEU A 8 2.30 -9.33 1.76
N GLU A 9 2.62 -10.30 0.89
CA GLU A 9 3.25 -10.03 -0.40
C GLU A 9 2.36 -9.15 -1.29
N LYS A 10 1.05 -9.40 -1.30
CA LYS A 10 0.08 -8.58 -2.03
C LYS A 10 0.02 -7.14 -1.51
N GLN A 11 0.02 -6.95 -0.19
CA GLN A 11 0.02 -5.63 0.44
C GLN A 11 1.31 -4.85 0.12
N ILE A 12 2.47 -5.52 0.19
CA ILE A 12 3.76 -4.90 -0.17
C ILE A 12 3.80 -4.50 -1.65
N LYS A 13 3.29 -5.35 -2.55
CA LYS A 13 3.20 -5.01 -3.99
C LYS A 13 2.28 -3.82 -4.26
N ALA A 14 1.18 -3.69 -3.51
CA ALA A 14 0.28 -2.54 -3.61
C ALA A 14 0.97 -1.23 -3.18
N LEU A 15 1.69 -1.25 -2.05
CA LEU A 15 2.51 -0.11 -1.61
C LEU A 15 3.55 0.28 -2.66
N GLN A 16 4.28 -0.68 -3.22
CA GLN A 16 5.25 -0.41 -4.28
C GLN A 16 4.62 0.26 -5.50
N LYS A 17 3.38 -0.13 -5.85
CA LYS A 17 2.67 0.43 -7.00
C LYS A 17 2.26 1.87 -6.77
N GLY A 18 1.71 2.18 -5.60
CA GLY A 18 1.28 3.54 -5.24
C GLY A 18 2.45 4.50 -4.99
N LEU A 19 3.57 4.03 -4.44
CA LEU A 19 4.72 4.90 -4.15
C LEU A 19 5.70 5.07 -5.32
N PHE A 20 6.02 4.00 -6.04
CA PHE A 20 7.17 3.99 -6.95
C PHE A 20 6.83 3.77 -8.42
N LEU A 21 5.73 3.06 -8.71
CA LEU A 21 5.36 2.66 -10.07
C LEU A 21 4.17 3.42 -10.66
N MET A 22 3.68 4.48 -9.99
CA MET A 22 2.64 5.32 -10.58
C MET A 22 3.10 5.83 -11.95
N SER A 23 2.22 5.76 -12.94
CA SER A 23 2.52 6.31 -14.26
C SER A 23 2.68 7.83 -14.14
N PRO A 24 3.46 8.49 -15.02
CA PRO A 24 3.61 9.95 -14.98
C PRO A 24 2.26 10.69 -14.99
N LYS A 25 1.26 10.14 -15.66
CA LYS A 25 -0.11 10.68 -15.70
C LYS A 25 -0.80 10.60 -14.34
N ASP A 26 -0.70 9.46 -13.67
CA ASP A 26 -1.31 9.28 -12.35
C ASP A 26 -0.59 10.11 -11.29
N ARG A 27 0.74 10.30 -11.41
CA ARG A 27 1.51 11.18 -10.52
C ARG A 27 1.03 12.63 -10.61
N VAL A 28 0.79 13.14 -11.82
CA VAL A 28 0.29 14.52 -11.99
C VAL A 28 -1.10 14.67 -11.38
N ARG A 29 -1.95 13.64 -11.51
CA ARG A 29 -3.28 13.58 -10.89
C ARG A 29 -3.19 13.59 -9.36
N ALA A 30 -2.41 12.66 -8.81
CA ALA A 30 -2.20 12.50 -7.37
C ALA A 30 -1.28 13.55 -6.75
N LEU A 31 -0.70 14.48 -7.52
CA LEU A 31 -0.04 15.69 -7.02
C LEU A 31 -0.98 16.90 -7.04
N SER A 32 -2.21 16.74 -7.54
CA SER A 32 -3.30 17.67 -7.23
C SER A 32 -3.78 17.38 -5.81
N SER A 33 -3.78 18.40 -4.96
CA SER A 33 -3.70 18.28 -3.50
C SER A 33 -4.72 17.31 -2.86
N HIS A 34 -5.96 17.28 -3.36
CA HIS A 34 -7.00 16.39 -2.81
C HIS A 34 -6.72 14.91 -3.14
N GLU A 35 -6.27 14.62 -4.36
CA GLU A 35 -5.98 13.24 -4.76
C GLU A 35 -4.66 12.74 -4.16
N THR A 36 -3.77 13.66 -3.74
CA THR A 36 -2.59 13.33 -2.93
C THR A 36 -2.98 12.82 -1.55
N ASP A 37 -3.87 13.53 -0.87
CA ASP A 37 -4.31 13.17 0.48
C ASP A 37 -5.07 11.84 0.47
N ASP A 38 -5.91 11.60 -0.54
CA ASP A 38 -6.61 10.33 -0.73
C ASP A 38 -5.60 9.16 -0.92
N LEU A 39 -4.59 9.37 -1.76
CA LEU A 39 -3.53 8.37 -1.99
C LEU A 39 -2.73 8.09 -0.71
N ILE A 40 -2.42 9.12 0.09
CA ILE A 40 -1.69 8.96 1.36
C ILE A 40 -2.52 8.12 2.35
N HIS A 41 -3.83 8.40 2.47
CA HIS A 41 -4.71 7.62 3.34
C HIS A 41 -4.83 6.15 2.88
N GLU A 42 -4.91 5.92 1.57
CA GLU A 42 -4.93 4.55 1.02
C GLU A 42 -3.63 3.79 1.34
N LEU A 43 -2.47 4.44 1.15
CA LEU A 43 -1.16 3.85 1.48
C LEU A 43 -1.01 3.57 2.98
N GLN A 44 -1.51 4.46 3.85
CA GLN A 44 -1.51 4.24 5.29
C GLN A 44 -2.33 2.99 5.66
N GLY A 45 -3.54 2.85 5.11
CA GLY A 45 -4.38 1.68 5.37
C GLY A 45 -3.72 0.36 4.95
N VAL A 46 -3.07 0.34 3.78
CA VAL A 46 -2.34 -0.86 3.31
C VAL A 46 -1.14 -1.17 4.22
N ALA A 47 -0.44 -0.16 4.72
CA ALA A 47 0.68 -0.34 5.64
C ALA A 47 0.23 -0.90 7.00
N ASP A 48 -0.86 -0.38 7.57
CA ASP A 48 -1.43 -0.86 8.83
C ASP A 48 -1.88 -2.33 8.72
N ASP A 49 -2.52 -2.69 7.62
CA ASP A 49 -2.96 -4.08 7.41
C ASP A 49 -1.79 -5.03 7.16
N ALA A 50 -0.70 -4.56 6.54
CA ALA A 50 0.54 -5.33 6.43
C ALA A 50 1.19 -5.55 7.80
N LEU A 51 1.22 -4.53 8.66
CA LEU A 51 1.75 -4.65 10.03
C LEU A 51 0.93 -5.64 10.86
N LYS A 52 -0.40 -5.57 10.81
CA LYS A 52 -1.27 -6.56 11.48
C LYS A 52 -1.02 -7.98 11.00
N THR A 53 -0.89 -8.17 9.69
CA THR A 53 -0.61 -9.48 9.08
C THR A 53 0.75 -10.01 9.53
N LEU A 54 1.76 -9.13 9.62
CA LEU A 54 3.09 -9.48 10.12
C LEU A 54 3.07 -9.87 11.61
N ASP A 55 2.32 -9.16 12.44
CA ASP A 55 2.20 -9.49 13.87
C ASP A 55 1.49 -10.83 14.10
N GLN A 56 0.48 -11.15 13.27
CA GLN A 56 -0.17 -12.47 13.26
C GLN A 56 0.76 -13.60 12.81
N LEU A 57 1.76 -13.31 11.98
CA LEU A 57 2.76 -14.29 11.55
C LEU A 57 3.89 -14.51 12.57
N LYS A 58 4.13 -13.54 13.46
CA LYS A 58 5.12 -13.62 14.54
C LYS A 58 4.58 -14.31 15.80
N SER A 59 3.27 -14.36 15.94
CA SER A 59 2.55 -14.99 17.07
C SER A 59 2.35 -16.48 16.84
#